data_AF-A0A2M7BTG9-F1
#
_entry.id   AF-A0A2M7BTG9-F1
#
_cell.length_a   1.000
_cell.length_b   1.000
_cell.length_c   1.000
_cell.angle_alpha   90.00
_cell.angle_beta   90.00
_cell.angle_gamma   90.00
#
_symmetry.space_group_name_H-M   'P 1'
#
loop_
_entity.id
_entity.type
_entity.pdbx_description
1 polymer ?
#
loop_
_entity_poly.entity_id
_entity_poly.type
_entity_poly.pdbx_seq_one_letter_code
_entity_poly.pdbx_strand_id
1 'polypeptide(L)'
;MKHKAFTLMELLIVVSVMAVLFAGLILLINPITIINRGNDVARKKDLDDAKKMLEEYMADTGCYPQPTQICINGNNTSPCNICTKQQSAQFSYFAKDICDPKQGGSLHYLYKTETALVPGVGYEVKACPKWFYLFSVLDSAYIAADDPWGCKKGGCGVSPSYGYSYVVTSPGAPTDAIASVNWYCYLSQFDRCVQCTPYENCTSQGNACYGKDLYPVRSSCCSANGLPPC
;
A
#
# COMPACT_ATOMS: atom_id res chain seq x y z
N MET A 1 -58.01 -8.05 -25.85
CA MET A 1 -56.82 -8.86 -25.51
C MET A 1 -56.70 -8.87 -23.99
N LYS A 2 -56.74 -10.04 -23.33
CA LYS A 2 -56.62 -10.14 -21.86
C LYS A 2 -55.15 -10.32 -21.50
N HIS A 3 -54.52 -9.29 -20.94
CA HIS A 3 -53.21 -9.44 -20.30
C HIS A 3 -53.38 -10.31 -19.05
N LYS A 4 -52.65 -11.43 -18.99
CA LYS A 4 -52.55 -12.24 -17.77
C LYS A 4 -51.69 -11.45 -16.77
N ALA A 5 -52.30 -10.98 -15.69
CA ALA A 5 -51.58 -10.40 -14.57
C ALA A 5 -50.93 -11.52 -13.75
N PHE A 6 -49.68 -11.30 -13.32
CA PHE A 6 -48.93 -12.22 -12.48
C PHE A 6 -49.68 -12.47 -11.17
N THR A 7 -49.75 -13.73 -10.71
CA THR A 7 -50.42 -14.02 -9.44
C THR A 7 -49.50 -13.70 -8.27
N LEU A 8 -50.08 -13.27 -7.14
CA LEU A 8 -49.30 -12.94 -5.94
C LEU A 8 -48.50 -14.14 -5.42
N MET A 9 -49.03 -15.36 -5.58
CA MET A 9 -48.36 -16.60 -5.20
C MET A 9 -47.11 -16.86 -6.04
N GLU A 10 -47.18 -16.59 -7.34
CA GLU A 10 -46.07 -16.82 -8.28
C GLU A 10 -44.90 -15.88 -7.98
N LEU A 11 -45.19 -14.61 -7.64
CA LEU A 11 -44.17 -13.68 -7.18
C LEU A 11 -43.54 -14.12 -5.84
N LEU A 12 -44.34 -14.65 -4.91
CA LEU A 12 -43.87 -15.12 -3.61
C LEU A 12 -42.91 -16.31 -3.72
N ILE A 13 -43.20 -17.25 -4.62
CA ILE A 13 -42.32 -18.40 -4.89
C ILE A 13 -41.01 -17.94 -5.54
N VAL A 14 -41.07 -17.00 -6.48
CA VAL A 14 -39.85 -16.49 -7.13
C VAL A 14 -38.95 -15.79 -6.12
N VAL A 15 -39.49 -14.91 -5.28
CA VAL A 15 -38.71 -14.20 -4.26
C VAL A 15 -38.15 -15.16 -3.21
N SER A 16 -38.89 -16.20 -2.82
CA SER A 16 -38.41 -17.19 -1.84
C SER A 16 -37.27 -18.05 -2.40
N VAL A 17 -37.37 -18.50 -3.65
CA VAL A 17 -36.30 -19.22 -4.33
C VAL A 17 -35.07 -18.33 -4.51
N MET A 18 -35.25 -17.06 -4.91
CA MET A 18 -34.16 -16.10 -5.01
C MET A 18 -33.47 -15.88 -3.65
N ALA A 19 -34.22 -15.76 -2.55
CA ALA A 19 -33.66 -15.58 -1.22
C ALA A 19 -32.77 -16.75 -0.79
N VAL A 20 -33.20 -18.00 -1.05
CA VAL A 20 -32.40 -19.20 -0.74
C VAL A 20 -31.12 -19.26 -1.58
N LEU A 21 -31.21 -18.93 -2.87
CA LEU A 21 -30.04 -18.90 -3.77
C LEU A 21 -29.02 -17.83 -3.35
N PHE A 22 -29.47 -16.62 -3.03
CA PHE A 22 -28.59 -15.55 -2.56
C PHE A 22 -27.95 -15.89 -1.21
N ALA A 23 -28.69 -16.50 -0.28
CA ALA A 23 -28.13 -16.98 0.98
C ALA A 23 -27.04 -18.03 0.75
N GLY A 24 -27.25 -18.98 -0.17
CA GLY A 24 -26.24 -19.98 -0.54
C GLY A 24 -24.98 -19.36 -1.17
N LEU A 25 -25.13 -18.35 -2.03
CA LEU A 25 -24.02 -17.65 -2.68
C LEU A 25 -23.09 -16.93 -1.69
N ILE A 26 -23.66 -16.28 -0.67
CA ILE A 26 -22.88 -15.55 0.36
C ILE A 26 -22.04 -16.53 1.21
N LEU A 27 -22.52 -17.76 1.42
CA LEU A 27 -21.76 -18.78 2.16
C LEU A 27 -20.57 -19.33 1.35
N LEU A 28 -20.68 -19.35 0.03
CA LEU A 28 -19.64 -19.91 -0.86
C LEU A 28 -18.57 -18.88 -1.25
N ILE A 29 -18.93 -17.59 -1.33
CA ILE A 29 -18.05 -16.53 -1.80
C ILE A 29 -17.84 -15.55 -0.66
N ASN A 30 -16.59 -15.31 -0.26
CA ASN A 30 -16.26 -14.21 0.64
C ASN A 30 -16.18 -12.89 -0.16
N PRO A 31 -17.23 -12.03 -0.15
CA PRO A 31 -17.28 -10.83 -1.01
C PRO A 31 -16.15 -9.84 -0.72
N ILE A 32 -15.65 -9.84 0.52
CA ILE A 32 -14.53 -8.97 0.94
C ILE A 32 -13.28 -9.30 0.13
N THR A 33 -13.01 -10.59 -0.12
CA THR A 33 -11.82 -11.00 -0.89
C THR A 33 -11.86 -10.54 -2.34
N ILE A 34 -13.05 -10.49 -2.95
CA ILE A 34 -13.22 -10.03 -4.33
C ILE A 34 -13.00 -8.53 -4.41
N ILE A 35 -13.58 -7.75 -3.49
CA ILE A 35 -13.41 -6.30 -3.42
C ILE A 35 -11.93 -5.97 -3.20
N ASN A 36 -11.28 -6.64 -2.25
CA ASN A 36 -9.86 -6.45 -1.96
C ASN A 36 -8.97 -6.72 -3.19
N ARG A 37 -9.25 -7.80 -3.94
CA ARG A 37 -8.54 -8.07 -5.21
C ARG A 37 -8.77 -6.98 -6.26
N GLY A 38 -10.01 -6.47 -6.36
CA GLY A 38 -10.33 -5.35 -7.25
C GLY A 38 -9.55 -4.09 -6.89
N ASN A 39 -9.47 -3.77 -5.60
CA ASN A 39 -8.66 -2.65 -5.10
C ASN A 39 -7.18 -2.86 -5.40
N ASP A 40 -6.64 -4.06 -5.20
CA ASP A 40 -5.24 -4.36 -5.48
C ASP A 40 -4.88 -4.21 -6.95
N VAL A 41 -5.77 -4.64 -7.86
CA VAL A 41 -5.59 -4.40 -9.30
C VAL A 41 -5.57 -2.91 -9.61
N ALA A 42 -6.46 -2.12 -8.98
CA ALA A 42 -6.47 -0.67 -9.14
C ALA A 42 -5.17 -0.03 -8.62
N ARG A 43 -4.68 -0.44 -7.44
CA ARG A 43 -3.42 0.05 -6.85
C ARG A 43 -2.21 -0.24 -7.74
N LYS A 44 -2.07 -1.48 -8.21
CA LYS A 44 -0.98 -1.88 -9.11
C LYS A 44 -1.02 -1.03 -10.39
N LYS A 45 -2.20 -0.88 -11.00
CA LYS A 45 -2.40 -0.07 -12.19
C LYS A 45 -2.07 1.40 -11.96
N ASP A 46 -2.52 1.99 -10.85
CA ASP A 46 -2.25 3.39 -10.53
C ASP A 46 -0.74 3.63 -10.34
N LEU A 47 -0.03 2.73 -9.68
CA LEU A 47 1.43 2.81 -9.53
C LEU A 47 2.19 2.65 -10.86
N ASP A 48 1.73 1.76 -11.74
CA ASP A 48 2.33 1.59 -13.06
C ASP A 48 2.08 2.80 -13.97
N ASP A 49 0.88 3.36 -13.93
CA ASP A 49 0.53 4.58 -14.65
C ASP A 49 1.35 5.76 -14.09
N ALA A 50 1.45 5.88 -12.76
CA ALA A 50 2.27 6.89 -12.10
C ALA A 50 3.75 6.79 -12.47
N LYS A 51 4.31 5.57 -12.52
CA LYS A 51 5.68 5.35 -12.98
C LYS A 51 5.90 5.96 -14.35
N LYS A 52 5.03 5.68 -15.33
CA LYS A 52 5.19 6.20 -16.70
C LYS A 52 5.22 7.72 -16.73
N MET A 53 4.32 8.36 -15.98
CA MET A 53 4.26 9.82 -15.89
C MET A 53 5.50 10.42 -15.20
N LEU A 54 6.06 9.72 -14.21
CA LEU A 54 7.32 10.12 -13.57
C LEU A 54 8.52 9.95 -14.51
N GLU A 55 8.54 8.91 -15.35
CA GLU A 55 9.55 8.75 -16.40
C GLU A 55 9.45 9.85 -17.47
N GLU A 56 8.23 10.22 -17.88
CA GLU A 56 7.99 11.37 -18.77
C GLU A 56 8.49 12.67 -18.15
N TYR A 57 8.17 12.92 -16.87
CA TYR A 57 8.70 14.09 -16.15
C TYR A 57 10.23 14.11 -16.10
N MET A 58 10.86 12.96 -15.85
CA MET A 58 12.31 12.82 -15.85
C MET A 58 12.91 13.08 -17.24
N ALA A 59 12.24 12.64 -18.31
CA ALA A 59 12.67 12.90 -19.68
C ALA A 59 12.65 14.40 -20.01
N ASP A 60 11.65 15.13 -19.53
CA ASP A 60 11.48 16.57 -19.81
C ASP A 60 12.34 17.46 -18.92
N THR A 61 12.55 17.09 -17.65
CA THR A 61 13.21 17.95 -16.65
C THR A 61 14.62 17.48 -16.27
N GLY A 62 14.98 16.24 -16.57
CA GLY A 62 16.25 15.62 -16.19
C GLY A 62 16.34 15.19 -14.72
N CYS A 63 15.26 15.34 -13.93
CA CYS A 63 15.16 14.95 -12.53
C CYS A 63 13.80 14.30 -12.25
N TYR A 64 13.69 13.43 -11.24
CA TYR A 64 12.37 13.05 -10.70
C TYR A 64 11.83 14.16 -9.79
N PRO A 65 10.50 14.25 -9.60
CA PRO A 65 9.91 15.35 -8.85
C PRO A 65 10.34 15.33 -7.39
N GLN A 66 10.55 16.51 -6.85
CA GLN A 66 10.72 16.70 -5.42
C GLN A 66 9.40 16.47 -4.69
N PRO A 67 9.44 16.06 -3.41
CA PRO A 67 8.26 15.92 -2.56
C PRO A 67 7.35 17.17 -2.56
N THR A 68 7.92 18.37 -2.62
CA THR A 68 7.15 19.63 -2.71
C THR A 68 6.19 19.70 -3.90
N GLN A 69 6.46 18.93 -4.96
CA GLN A 69 5.67 18.95 -6.20
C GLN A 69 4.62 17.84 -6.26
N ILE A 70 4.81 16.72 -5.55
CA ILE A 70 4.01 15.50 -5.69
C ILE A 70 3.36 15.01 -4.39
N CYS A 71 3.76 15.52 -3.23
CA CYS A 71 3.15 15.09 -1.98
C CYS A 71 1.82 15.81 -1.74
N ILE A 72 0.87 15.12 -1.12
CA ILE A 72 -0.46 15.67 -0.75
C ILE A 72 -0.32 17.02 -0.01
N ASN A 73 0.63 17.09 0.94
CA ASN A 73 0.84 18.27 1.78
C ASN A 73 1.93 19.22 1.26
N GLY A 74 2.53 18.94 0.09
CA GLY A 74 3.60 19.76 -0.50
C GLY A 74 4.85 19.92 0.39
N ASN A 75 5.05 19.06 1.39
CA ASN A 75 6.20 19.11 2.28
C ASN A 75 7.47 18.61 1.58
N ASN A 76 8.63 19.18 1.90
CA ASN A 76 9.91 18.71 1.35
C ASN A 76 10.49 17.52 2.10
N THR A 77 9.65 16.52 2.42
CA THR A 77 10.06 15.34 3.18
C THR A 77 9.93 14.10 2.32
N SER A 78 10.97 13.27 2.29
CA SER A 78 10.96 11.96 1.63
C SER A 78 11.17 10.89 2.72
N PRO A 79 10.27 9.91 2.86
CA PRO A 79 9.10 9.64 2.01
C PRO A 79 7.88 10.53 2.33
N CYS A 80 6.87 10.52 1.45
CA CYS A 80 5.60 11.21 1.66
C CYS A 80 4.42 10.48 0.98
N ASN A 81 3.19 10.83 1.36
CA ASN A 81 1.99 10.30 0.72
C ASN A 81 1.61 11.11 -0.54
N ILE A 82 1.14 10.41 -1.58
CA ILE A 82 0.67 10.98 -2.84
C ILE A 82 -0.78 10.58 -3.12
N CYS A 83 -1.57 11.53 -3.63
CA CYS A 83 -2.92 11.33 -4.16
C CYS A 83 -3.31 12.59 -4.93
N THR A 84 -3.67 12.45 -6.20
CA THR A 84 -3.98 13.60 -7.09
C THR A 84 -5.24 14.35 -6.66
N LYS A 85 -6.18 13.68 -5.98
CA LYS A 85 -7.43 14.29 -5.50
C LYS A 85 -7.24 15.21 -4.29
N GLN A 86 -6.11 15.11 -3.60
CA GLN A 86 -5.87 15.80 -2.32
C GLN A 86 -4.67 16.75 -2.35
N GLN A 87 -4.00 16.89 -3.48
CA GLN A 87 -2.84 17.78 -3.61
C GLN A 87 -3.21 19.26 -3.64
N SER A 88 -2.37 20.09 -3.00
CA SER A 88 -2.35 21.55 -3.17
C SER A 88 -1.52 22.02 -4.38
N ALA A 89 -0.61 21.19 -4.89
CA ALA A 89 0.23 21.47 -6.06
C ALA A 89 -0.11 20.45 -7.16
N GLN A 90 -0.80 20.90 -8.19
CA GLN A 90 -1.19 20.10 -9.33
C GLN A 90 0.07 19.69 -10.12
N PHE A 91 0.62 18.50 -9.85
CA PHE A 91 1.65 17.92 -10.71
C PHE A 91 1.00 17.58 -12.06
N SER A 92 1.16 18.49 -13.03
CA SER A 92 0.41 18.51 -14.29
C SER A 92 0.62 17.29 -15.18
N TYR A 93 1.60 16.43 -14.87
CA TYR A 93 1.88 15.19 -15.58
C TYR A 93 0.91 14.07 -15.19
N PHE A 94 0.16 14.20 -14.09
CA PHE A 94 -0.94 13.26 -13.81
C PHE A 94 -2.14 13.52 -14.70
N ALA A 95 -2.20 12.83 -15.84
CA ALA A 95 -3.34 12.88 -16.76
C ALA A 95 -4.60 12.17 -16.22
N LYS A 96 -4.41 11.23 -15.26
CA LYS A 96 -5.47 10.49 -14.57
C LYS A 96 -5.28 10.66 -13.07
N ASP A 97 -6.39 10.69 -12.35
CA ASP A 97 -6.35 10.60 -10.91
C ASP A 97 -5.71 9.29 -10.43
N ILE A 98 -4.70 9.41 -9.55
CA ILE A 98 -4.11 8.30 -8.81
C ILE A 98 -4.34 8.52 -7.32
N CYS A 99 -5.15 7.68 -6.70
CA CYS A 99 -5.34 7.66 -5.25
C CYS A 99 -5.72 6.24 -4.85
N ASP A 100 -5.31 5.82 -3.66
CA ASP A 100 -5.76 4.53 -3.14
C ASP A 100 -7.31 4.47 -3.15
N PRO A 101 -7.91 3.40 -3.71
CA PRO A 101 -9.36 3.28 -3.81
C PRO A 101 -10.06 3.20 -2.44
N LYS A 102 -9.34 2.87 -1.37
CA LYS A 102 -9.86 2.75 -0.01
C LYS A 102 -9.90 4.12 0.67
N GLN A 103 -11.10 4.65 0.88
CA GLN A 103 -11.32 5.92 1.59
C GLN A 103 -11.28 5.70 3.12
N GLY A 104 -10.74 6.65 3.89
CA GLY A 104 -10.97 6.71 5.35
C GLY A 104 -9.84 6.28 6.31
N GLY A 105 -8.59 6.16 5.84
CA GLY A 105 -7.38 6.36 6.69
C GLY A 105 -6.67 5.11 7.24
N SER A 106 -5.50 4.69 6.75
CA SER A 106 -4.59 5.28 5.78
C SER A 106 -3.79 4.16 5.13
N LEU A 107 -4.03 3.91 3.84
CA LEU A 107 -3.10 3.21 2.96
C LEU A 107 -2.98 4.09 1.72
N HIS A 108 -2.32 5.24 1.85
CA HIS A 108 -2.03 6.08 0.68
C HIS A 108 -0.84 5.51 -0.08
N TYR A 109 -0.71 5.90 -1.34
CA TYR A 109 0.52 5.63 -2.09
C TYR A 109 1.66 6.42 -1.46
N LEU A 110 2.79 5.76 -1.21
CA LEU A 110 3.97 6.40 -0.64
C LEU A 110 4.99 6.64 -1.74
N TYR A 111 5.43 7.88 -1.88
CA TYR A 111 6.53 8.29 -2.73
C TYR A 111 7.80 8.48 -1.89
N LYS A 112 8.91 7.87 -2.32
CA LYS A 112 10.24 8.12 -1.80
C LYS A 112 11.14 8.48 -2.96
N THR A 113 11.99 9.48 -2.77
CA THR A 113 13.00 9.86 -3.75
C THR A 113 14.37 9.99 -3.11
N GLU A 114 15.36 10.27 -3.94
CA GLU A 114 16.76 10.35 -3.56
C GLU A 114 17.04 11.44 -2.50
N THR A 115 17.73 11.03 -1.44
CA THR A 115 18.18 11.92 -0.36
C THR A 115 19.70 11.89 -0.24
N ALA A 116 20.25 12.92 0.41
CA ALA A 116 21.66 13.01 0.77
C ALA A 116 21.79 13.32 2.26
N LEU A 117 22.81 12.76 2.91
CA LEU A 117 23.14 13.09 4.28
C LEU A 117 23.81 14.48 4.32
N VAL A 118 23.18 15.42 5.00
CA VAL A 118 23.71 16.75 5.28
C VAL A 118 24.25 16.75 6.72
N PRO A 119 25.56 16.95 6.92
CA PRO A 119 26.18 16.95 8.24
C PRO A 119 25.51 17.95 9.19
N GLY A 120 25.09 17.48 10.36
CA GLY A 120 24.42 18.30 11.37
C GLY A 120 22.94 18.57 11.15
N VAL A 121 22.36 18.15 10.02
CA VAL A 121 20.92 18.32 9.71
C VAL A 121 20.21 16.97 9.60
N GLY A 122 20.81 16.01 8.92
CA GLY A 122 20.20 14.70 8.65
C GLY A 122 20.04 14.45 7.15
N TYR A 123 19.11 13.57 6.77
CA TYR A 123 18.85 13.28 5.36
C TYR A 123 17.92 14.34 4.75
N GLU A 124 18.37 14.99 3.68
CA GLU A 124 17.58 15.95 2.91
C GLU A 124 17.36 15.47 1.48
N VAL A 125 16.26 15.90 0.87
CA VAL A 125 15.94 15.60 -0.54
C VAL A 125 16.97 16.27 -1.45
N LYS A 126 17.51 15.54 -2.43
CA LYS A 126 18.40 16.14 -3.42
C LYS A 126 17.66 17.14 -4.31
N ALA A 127 18.35 18.21 -4.71
CA ALA A 127 17.80 19.20 -5.64
C ALA A 127 17.35 18.59 -6.98
N CYS A 128 18.06 17.55 -7.44
CA CYS A 128 17.74 16.81 -8.65
C CYS A 128 17.79 15.30 -8.38
N PRO A 129 16.70 14.71 -7.85
CA PRO A 129 16.66 13.29 -7.55
C PRO A 129 16.77 12.44 -8.83
N LYS A 130 17.57 11.36 -8.77
CA LYS A 130 17.83 10.46 -9.91
C LYS A 130 17.09 9.13 -9.87
N TRP A 131 16.37 8.86 -8.81
CA TRP A 131 15.51 7.68 -8.70
C TRP A 131 14.32 7.94 -7.78
N PHE A 132 13.31 7.08 -7.87
CA PHE A 132 12.17 7.09 -6.96
C PHE A 132 11.65 5.68 -6.64
N TYR A 133 10.89 5.58 -5.54
CA TYR A 133 10.04 4.44 -5.21
C TYR A 133 8.60 4.90 -5.03
N LEU A 134 7.68 4.10 -5.56
CA LEU A 134 6.26 4.17 -5.27
C LEU A 134 5.85 2.90 -4.55
N PHE A 135 5.28 3.04 -3.36
CA PHE A 135 4.83 1.91 -2.57
C PHE A 135 3.32 1.93 -2.38
N SER A 136 2.75 0.72 -2.27
CA SER A 136 1.36 0.51 -1.89
C SER A 136 1.25 -0.73 -0.98
N VAL A 137 0.19 -0.76 -0.19
CA VAL A 137 -0.20 -1.91 0.61
C VAL A 137 -1.39 -2.54 -0.08
N LEU A 138 -1.23 -3.81 -0.45
CA LEU A 138 -2.29 -4.63 -1.01
C LEU A 138 -3.18 -5.13 0.14
N ASP A 139 -4.37 -5.62 -0.17
CA ASP A 139 -5.26 -6.28 0.78
C ASP A 139 -5.21 -7.83 0.64
N SER A 140 -4.69 -8.35 -0.48
CA SER A 140 -4.57 -9.78 -0.77
C SER A 140 -3.28 -10.44 -0.26
N ALA A 141 -3.33 -11.74 0.04
CA ALA A 141 -2.17 -12.49 0.49
C ALA A 141 -0.98 -12.36 -0.46
N TYR A 142 0.24 -12.28 0.10
CA TYR A 142 1.48 -12.20 -0.67
C TYR A 142 1.62 -13.37 -1.65
N ILE A 143 2.00 -13.07 -2.89
CA ILE A 143 2.31 -14.04 -3.94
C ILE A 143 3.72 -13.76 -4.45
N ALA A 144 4.64 -14.72 -4.31
CA ALA A 144 6.05 -14.53 -4.67
C ALA A 144 6.26 -14.21 -6.17
N ALA A 145 5.38 -14.71 -7.04
CA ALA A 145 5.44 -14.43 -8.47
C ALA A 145 5.16 -12.95 -8.82
N ASP A 146 4.47 -12.22 -7.94
CA ASP A 146 4.12 -10.80 -8.12
C ASP A 146 5.14 -9.85 -7.49
N ASP A 147 6.27 -10.38 -7.00
CA ASP A 147 7.30 -9.66 -6.25
C ASP A 147 8.66 -9.68 -6.97
N PRO A 148 8.80 -8.91 -8.05
CA PRO A 148 10.06 -8.86 -8.82
C PRO A 148 11.21 -8.21 -8.03
N TRP A 149 10.90 -7.50 -6.94
CA TRP A 149 11.87 -6.78 -6.11
C TRP A 149 12.28 -7.55 -4.86
N GLY A 150 11.72 -8.74 -4.64
CA GLY A 150 12.09 -9.60 -3.51
C GLY A 150 11.72 -9.02 -2.15
N CYS A 151 10.62 -8.27 -2.06
CA CYS A 151 10.00 -7.82 -0.81
C CYS A 151 9.79 -8.94 0.22
N LYS A 152 9.62 -10.18 -0.27
CA LYS A 152 9.25 -11.37 0.51
C LYS A 152 7.89 -11.22 1.21
N LYS A 153 7.40 -12.34 1.74
CA LYS A 153 6.29 -12.36 2.69
C LYS A 153 6.73 -11.52 3.89
N GLY A 154 6.06 -10.40 4.16
CA GLY A 154 6.44 -9.50 5.26
C GLY A 154 7.10 -8.21 4.87
N GLY A 155 6.77 -7.66 3.69
CA GLY A 155 6.83 -6.22 3.48
C GLY A 155 8.16 -5.69 2.95
N CYS A 156 8.04 -4.88 1.91
CA CYS A 156 8.97 -3.88 1.45
C CYS A 156 8.76 -2.56 2.18
N GLY A 157 9.68 -1.62 1.97
CA GLY A 157 9.43 -0.23 2.32
C GLY A 157 10.66 0.56 2.67
N VAL A 158 10.44 1.58 3.49
CA VAL A 158 11.44 2.56 3.85
C VAL A 158 11.78 2.42 5.32
N SER A 159 13.08 2.37 5.63
CA SER A 159 13.52 2.43 7.03
C SER A 159 12.91 3.65 7.74
N PRO A 160 12.44 3.52 8.99
CA PRO A 160 12.41 2.30 9.81
C PRO A 160 11.08 1.53 9.75
N SER A 161 10.12 1.91 8.91
CA SER A 161 8.79 1.30 8.83
C SER A 161 8.55 0.68 7.44
N TYR A 162 8.74 -0.62 7.38
CA TYR A 162 8.58 -1.45 6.21
C TYR A 162 7.19 -2.09 6.30
N GLY A 163 6.19 -1.49 5.66
CA GLY A 163 4.79 -1.92 5.77
C GLY A 163 4.13 -2.19 4.42
N TYR A 164 4.89 -2.07 3.33
CA TYR A 164 4.37 -2.06 1.97
C TYR A 164 4.49 -3.43 1.33
N SER A 165 3.48 -3.87 0.59
CA SER A 165 3.50 -5.20 -0.04
C SER A 165 3.70 -5.13 -1.54
N TYR A 166 3.78 -3.94 -2.12
CA TYR A 166 4.02 -3.71 -3.54
C TYR A 166 4.84 -2.45 -3.74
N VAL A 167 5.77 -2.52 -4.71
CA VAL A 167 6.66 -1.41 -5.04
C VAL A 167 6.88 -1.33 -6.54
N VAL A 168 6.91 -0.10 -7.05
CA VAL A 168 7.30 0.25 -8.41
C VAL A 168 8.39 1.32 -8.33
N THR A 169 9.38 1.24 -9.20
CA THR A 169 10.56 2.12 -9.15
C THR A 169 11.11 2.43 -10.54
N SER A 170 11.90 3.49 -10.61
CA SER A 170 12.68 3.90 -11.78
C SER A 170 13.86 2.98 -12.09
N PRO A 171 14.38 2.98 -13.32
CA PRO A 171 15.68 2.41 -13.62
C PRO A 171 16.79 3.00 -12.73
N GLY A 172 17.76 2.18 -12.31
CA GLY A 172 18.91 2.64 -11.52
C GLY A 172 18.64 2.93 -10.04
N ALA A 173 17.44 2.65 -9.53
CA ALA A 173 17.14 2.82 -8.12
C ALA A 173 17.88 1.76 -7.25
N PRO A 174 18.41 2.14 -6.06
CA PRO A 174 19.13 1.21 -5.17
C PRO A 174 18.26 0.05 -4.62
N THR A 175 18.46 -1.17 -5.11
CA THR A 175 17.62 -2.33 -4.74
C THR A 175 17.76 -2.78 -3.28
N ASP A 176 18.88 -2.47 -2.63
CA ASP A 176 19.15 -2.72 -1.21
C ASP A 176 18.22 -1.89 -0.30
N ALA A 177 17.71 -0.76 -0.78
CA ALA A 177 16.81 0.10 -0.03
C ALA A 177 15.35 -0.42 0.03
N ILE A 178 15.05 -1.53 -0.64
CA ILE A 178 13.69 -2.07 -0.83
C ILE A 178 13.43 -3.29 0.08
N ALA A 179 14.46 -4.11 0.33
CA ALA A 179 14.35 -5.39 1.03
C ALA A 179 15.36 -5.49 2.19
N SER A 180 14.87 -5.53 3.44
CA SER A 180 15.67 -6.03 4.57
C SER A 180 15.54 -7.54 4.65
N VAL A 181 16.60 -8.17 5.14
CA VAL A 181 16.69 -9.60 5.38
C VAL A 181 16.05 -10.03 6.70
N ASN A 182 15.90 -9.12 7.66
CA ASN A 182 15.28 -9.37 8.96
C ASN A 182 14.31 -8.23 9.30
N TRP A 183 13.12 -8.60 9.76
CA TRP A 183 12.06 -7.67 10.13
C TRP A 183 11.52 -8.01 11.51
N TYR A 184 11.17 -6.98 12.26
CA TYR A 184 10.48 -7.10 13.52
C TYR A 184 9.05 -6.59 13.36
N CYS A 185 8.08 -7.42 13.74
CA CYS A 185 6.69 -7.05 13.83
C CYS A 185 6.33 -6.77 15.28
N TYR A 186 5.37 -5.87 15.45
CA TYR A 186 4.65 -5.75 16.69
C TYR A 186 3.32 -6.51 16.60
N LEU A 187 3.14 -7.54 17.43
CA LEU A 187 1.92 -8.34 17.49
C LEU A 187 0.93 -7.73 18.49
N SER A 188 -0.24 -7.32 18.00
CA SER A 188 -1.39 -6.98 18.85
C SER A 188 -2.46 -8.06 18.71
N GLN A 189 -2.69 -8.84 19.76
CA GLN A 189 -3.96 -9.59 19.89
C GLN A 189 -4.55 -9.26 21.26
N PHE A 190 -5.80 -8.77 21.25
CA PHE A 190 -6.63 -8.46 22.42
C PHE A 190 -6.24 -7.22 23.26
N ASP A 191 -6.09 -6.03 22.63
CA ASP A 191 -5.94 -4.73 23.34
C ASP A 191 -4.86 -4.68 24.43
N ARG A 192 -3.83 -5.53 24.33
CA ARG A 192 -2.64 -5.46 25.19
C ARG A 192 -1.38 -5.63 24.36
N CYS A 193 -0.52 -4.64 24.51
CA CYS A 193 0.86 -4.60 24.05
C CYS A 193 1.68 -5.72 24.67
N VAL A 194 2.63 -6.39 23.97
CA VAL A 194 3.81 -6.87 24.72
C VAL A 194 5.14 -7.17 23.99
N GLN A 195 5.22 -7.54 22.72
CA GLN A 195 6.57 -7.82 22.17
C GLN A 195 6.80 -7.54 20.68
N CYS A 196 7.98 -7.01 20.41
CA CYS A 196 8.62 -6.99 19.10
C CYS A 196 9.31 -8.33 18.84
N THR A 197 8.83 -9.06 17.85
CA THR A 197 9.31 -10.40 17.47
C THR A 197 9.75 -10.42 16.00
N PRO A 198 10.69 -11.29 15.62
CA PRO A 198 10.98 -11.55 14.21
C PRO A 198 9.72 -11.91 13.41
N TYR A 199 9.68 -11.45 12.17
CA TYR A 199 8.56 -11.66 11.26
C TYR A 199 8.23 -13.13 11.00
N GLU A 200 9.23 -14.02 10.92
CA GLU A 200 8.97 -15.45 10.71
C GLU A 200 8.10 -16.05 11.82
N ASN A 201 8.33 -15.61 13.07
CA ASN A 201 7.55 -16.05 14.23
C ASN A 201 6.10 -15.59 14.17
N CYS A 202 5.83 -14.40 13.61
CA CYS A 202 4.48 -13.91 13.38
C CYS A 202 3.76 -14.82 12.35
N THR A 203 4.43 -15.14 11.24
CA THR A 203 3.81 -15.93 10.16
C THR A 203 3.58 -17.40 10.51
N SER A 204 4.42 -18.01 11.34
CA SER A 204 4.28 -19.41 11.75
C SER A 204 3.11 -19.62 12.72
N GLN A 205 2.68 -18.56 13.41
CA GLN A 205 1.57 -18.59 14.38
C GLN A 205 0.21 -18.23 13.78
N GLY A 206 0.12 -18.05 12.45
CA GLY A 206 -1.10 -17.59 11.78
C GLY A 206 -1.41 -16.10 11.99
N ASN A 207 -0.54 -15.39 12.70
CA ASN A 207 -0.67 -13.96 13.00
C ASN A 207 0.08 -13.17 11.94
N ALA A 208 -0.59 -12.87 10.82
CA ALA A 208 0.04 -12.09 9.77
C ALA A 208 0.20 -10.64 10.23
N CYS A 209 1.43 -10.12 10.24
CA CYS A 209 1.71 -8.68 10.43
C CYS A 209 1.43 -7.89 9.15
N TYR A 210 0.35 -8.27 8.48
CA TYR A 210 -0.07 -7.73 7.22
C TYR A 210 -0.64 -6.33 7.43
N GLY A 211 -0.12 -5.34 6.70
CA GLY A 211 -0.50 -3.93 6.88
C GLY A 211 -0.12 -3.35 8.24
N LYS A 212 0.91 -3.91 8.91
CA LYS A 212 1.50 -3.36 10.13
C LYS A 212 2.88 -2.78 9.81
N ASP A 213 3.31 -1.82 10.63
CA ASP A 213 4.69 -1.34 10.59
C ASP A 213 5.63 -2.49 10.94
N LEU A 214 6.57 -2.79 10.04
CA LEU A 214 7.68 -3.70 10.33
C LEU A 214 8.95 -2.88 10.46
N TYR A 215 9.82 -3.33 11.35
CA TYR A 215 10.99 -2.57 11.75
C TYR A 215 12.28 -3.31 11.40
N PRO A 216 13.36 -2.60 11.03
CA PRO A 216 14.61 -3.23 10.61
C PRO A 216 15.33 -3.91 11.78
N VAL A 217 15.16 -3.40 12.99
CA VAL A 217 15.75 -3.92 14.22
C VAL A 217 14.72 -3.91 15.34
N ARG A 218 14.92 -4.81 16.32
CA ARG A 218 14.03 -4.98 17.48
C ARG A 218 13.86 -3.67 18.25
N SER A 219 14.94 -2.92 18.43
CA SER A 219 14.95 -1.65 19.16
C SER A 219 14.09 -0.57 18.51
N SER A 220 14.10 -0.47 17.18
CA SER A 220 13.22 0.45 16.44
C SER A 220 11.75 0.09 16.64
N CYS A 221 11.43 -1.21 16.64
CA CYS A 221 10.08 -1.67 16.96
C CYS A 221 9.67 -1.30 18.40
N CYS A 222 10.53 -1.57 19.39
CA CYS A 222 10.24 -1.29 20.79
C CYS A 222 10.07 0.21 21.05
N SER A 223 10.96 1.03 20.48
CA SER A 223 10.87 2.49 20.57
C SER A 223 9.59 3.03 19.94
N ALA A 224 9.21 2.55 18.75
CA ALA A 224 8.01 3.01 18.06
C ALA A 224 6.70 2.60 18.76
N ASN A 225 6.72 1.51 19.53
CA ASN A 225 5.54 0.97 20.22
C ASN A 225 5.54 1.25 21.74
N GLY A 226 6.43 2.13 22.23
CA GLY A 226 6.47 2.54 23.64
C GLY A 226 6.82 1.39 24.61
N LEU A 227 7.56 0.39 24.14
CA LEU A 227 8.02 -0.74 24.94
C LEU A 227 9.34 -0.39 25.66
N PRO A 228 9.69 -1.11 26.75
CA PRO A 228 11.02 -1.03 27.34
C PRO A 228 12.11 -1.28 26.29
N PRO A 229 13.33 -0.71 26.47
CA PRO A 229 14.44 -0.95 25.57
C PRO A 229 14.68 -2.44 25.38
N CYS A 230 14.66 -2.83 24.11
CA CYS A 230 14.95 -4.15 23.57
C CYS A 230 15.77 -3.92 22.29
#